data_AF-A0A2U3N993-F1
#
_entry.id   AF-A0A2U3N993-F1
#
_cell.length_a   1.000
_cell.length_b   1.000
_cell.length_c   1.000
_cell.angle_alpha   90.00
_cell.angle_beta   90.00
_cell.angle_gamma   90.00
#
_symmetry.space_group_name_H-M   'P 1'
#
loop_
_entity.id
_entity.type
_entity.pdbx_description
1 polymer ?
#
loop_
_entity_poly.entity_id
_entity_poly.type
_entity_poly.pdbx_seq_one_letter_code
_entity_poly.pdbx_strand_id
1 'polypeptide(L)'
;MGLFVRESGLASAPAVVFLHGAYTSGWSWEPVVERMQQYRCLVPDLPHFGKSFELGPFEMGRAAAAVAELIRSRVGSCRTHVVGWCQWTAVTAHGRT
;
A
#
# COMPACT_ATOMS: atom_id res chain seq x y z
N MET A 1 15.80 -3.03 2.86
CA MET A 1 15.62 -2.17 1.67
C MET A 1 14.12 -1.87 1.59
N GLY A 2 13.71 -0.61 1.71
CA GLY A 2 12.29 -0.26 1.82
C GLY A 2 11.57 -0.21 0.47
N LEU A 3 10.27 -0.48 0.46
CA LEU A 3 9.41 -0.21 -0.70
C LEU A 3 9.45 1.30 -1.02
N PHE A 4 9.41 1.65 -2.30
CA PHE A 4 9.05 3.02 -2.68
C PHE A 4 7.57 3.26 -2.33
N VAL A 5 7.28 4.37 -1.66
CA VAL A 5 5.92 4.70 -1.22
C VAL A 5 5.60 6.14 -1.59
N ARG A 6 4.46 6.33 -2.26
CA ARG A 6 3.83 7.64 -2.39
C ARG A 6 2.96 7.86 -1.17
N GLU A 7 3.20 8.95 -0.47
CA GLU A 7 2.51 9.27 0.77
C GLU A 7 1.81 10.63 0.63
N SER A 8 0.58 10.73 1.13
CA SER A 8 -0.19 11.98 1.17
C SER A 8 -1.13 12.01 2.37
N GLY A 9 -1.62 13.20 2.72
CA GLY A 9 -2.46 13.43 3.89
C GLY A 9 -1.66 13.67 5.18
N LEU A 10 -2.39 13.97 6.27
CA LEU A 10 -1.79 14.26 7.58
C LEU A 10 -1.29 12.98 8.26
N ALA A 11 -0.12 13.04 8.90
CA ALA A 11 0.45 11.90 9.62
C ALA A 11 -0.46 11.37 10.75
N SER A 12 -1.28 12.25 11.34
CA SER A 12 -2.25 11.96 12.40
C SER A 12 -3.61 11.46 11.90
N ALA A 13 -3.87 11.50 10.59
CA ALA A 13 -5.12 11.00 10.02
C ALA A 13 -5.13 9.46 9.97
N PRO A 14 -6.32 8.81 9.95
CA PRO A 14 -6.42 7.37 9.75
C PRO A 14 -5.73 6.96 8.45
N ALA A 15 -4.95 5.87 8.49
CA ALA A 15 -4.14 5.46 7.37
C ALA A 15 -4.85 4.45 6.45
N VAL A 16 -4.64 4.61 5.15
CA VAL A 16 -5.10 3.70 4.10
C VAL A 16 -3.91 3.30 3.24
N VAL A 17 -3.65 2.00 3.11
CA VAL A 17 -2.63 1.44 2.23
C VAL A 17 -3.28 0.94 0.96
N PHE A 18 -2.78 1.39 -0.19
CA PHE A 18 -3.28 1.04 -1.51
C PHE A 18 -2.34 0.08 -2.22
N LEU A 19 -2.79 -1.16 -2.45
CA LEU A 19 -2.05 -2.19 -3.15
C LEU A 19 -2.52 -2.24 -4.61
N HIS A 20 -1.56 -2.10 -5.53
CA HIS A 20 -1.83 -2.14 -6.96
C HIS A 20 -1.91 -3.59 -7.48
N GLY A 21 -2.50 -3.78 -8.65
CA GLY A 21 -2.60 -5.07 -9.33
C GLY A 21 -1.38 -5.41 -10.17
N ALA A 22 -1.37 -6.60 -10.77
CA ALA A 22 -0.32 -7.00 -11.71
C ALA A 22 -0.26 -6.04 -12.92
N TYR A 23 0.94 -5.84 -13.46
CA TYR A 23 1.24 -4.95 -14.61
C TYR A 23 0.99 -3.45 -14.37
N THR A 24 0.64 -3.04 -13.16
CA THR A 24 0.54 -1.64 -12.76
C THR A 24 1.55 -1.31 -11.66
N SER A 25 1.55 -0.07 -11.17
CA SER A 25 2.23 0.31 -9.94
C SER A 25 1.38 1.32 -9.17
N GLY A 26 1.86 1.84 -8.04
CA GLY A 26 1.15 2.79 -7.19
C GLY A 26 0.57 4.02 -7.91
N TRP A 27 1.10 4.43 -9.07
CA TRP A 27 0.51 5.52 -9.86
C TRP A 27 -0.96 5.28 -10.24
N SER A 28 -1.41 4.01 -10.34
CA SER A 28 -2.80 3.69 -10.70
C SER A 28 -3.82 4.19 -9.67
N TRP A 29 -3.38 4.49 -8.45
CA TRP A 29 -4.24 4.98 -7.37
C TRP A 29 -4.33 6.50 -7.30
N GLU A 30 -3.56 7.25 -8.11
CA GLU A 30 -3.52 8.73 -8.06
C GLU A 30 -4.93 9.37 -8.08
N PRO A 31 -5.85 9.00 -8.99
CA PRO A 31 -7.20 9.58 -9.01
C PRO A 31 -8.02 9.30 -7.74
N VAL A 32 -7.80 8.15 -7.10
CA VAL A 32 -8.51 7.78 -5.86
C VAL A 32 -7.92 8.54 -4.68
N VAL A 33 -6.59 8.60 -4.59
CA VAL A 33 -5.86 9.31 -3.53
C VAL A 33 -6.22 10.79 -3.52
N GLU A 34 -6.37 11.43 -4.69
CA GLU A 34 -6.81 12.83 -4.80
C GLU A 34 -8.15 13.10 -4.11
N ARG A 35 -9.04 12.11 -4.04
CA ARG A 35 -10.37 12.20 -3.41
C ARG A 35 -10.37 11.78 -1.93
N MET A 36 -9.25 11.27 -1.42
CA MET A 36 -9.10 10.72 -0.07
C MET A 36 -8.28 11.64 0.86
N GLN A 37 -8.35 12.96 0.65
CA GLN A 37 -7.57 13.98 1.39
C GLN A 37 -7.71 13.93 2.92
N GLN A 38 -8.83 13.37 3.42
CA GLN A 38 -9.11 13.16 4.85
C GLN A 38 -8.34 11.98 5.48
N TYR A 39 -7.69 11.15 4.67
CA TYR A 39 -6.93 9.99 5.09
C TYR A 39 -5.44 10.17 4.82
N ARG A 40 -4.62 9.50 5.63
CA ARG A 40 -3.21 9.31 5.31
C ARG A 40 -3.09 8.19 4.29
N CYS A 41 -2.84 8.52 3.04
CA CYS A 41 -2.75 7.53 1.97
C CYS A 41 -1.31 7.09 1.77
N LEU A 42 -1.06 5.78 1.86
CA LEU A 42 0.22 5.12 1.61
C LEU A 42 0.08 4.24 0.37
N VAL A 43 0.81 4.55 -0.69
CA VAL A 43 0.72 3.81 -1.96
C VAL A 43 2.10 3.22 -2.29
N PRO A 44 2.40 2.01 -1.81
CA PRO A 44 3.64 1.33 -2.15
C PRO A 44 3.63 0.82 -3.59
N ASP A 45 4.80 0.89 -4.24
CA ASP A 45 5.10 0.02 -5.38
C ASP A 45 5.57 -1.34 -4.82
N LEU A 46 4.90 -2.43 -5.21
CA LEU A 46 5.25 -3.78 -4.78
C LEU A 46 6.63 -4.21 -5.35
N PRO A 47 7.32 -5.19 -4.73
CA PRO A 47 8.58 -5.70 -5.27
C PRO A 47 8.43 -6.11 -6.73
N HIS A 48 9.41 -5.76 -7.56
CA HIS A 48 9.39 -5.96 -9.02
C HIS A 48 8.49 -5.00 -9.84
N PHE A 49 7.89 -3.97 -9.20
CA PHE A 49 7.04 -3.01 -9.88
C PHE A 49 7.47 -1.57 -9.62
N GLY A 50 7.16 -0.68 -10.58
CA GLY A 50 7.39 0.76 -10.45
C GLY A 50 8.81 1.10 -10.01
N LYS A 51 8.93 1.91 -8.94
CA LYS A 51 10.22 2.30 -8.35
C LYS A 51 10.78 1.29 -7.34
N SER A 52 10.07 0.19 -7.10
CA SER A 52 10.52 -0.96 -6.30
C SER A 52 10.99 -2.14 -7.17
N PHE A 53 11.28 -1.89 -8.47
CA PHE A 53 11.63 -2.92 -9.44
C PHE A 53 12.87 -3.75 -9.06
N GLU A 54 13.88 -3.08 -8.49
CA GLU A 54 15.16 -3.67 -8.06
C GLU A 54 15.03 -4.67 -6.88
N LEU A 55 13.86 -4.79 -6.24
CA LEU A 55 13.66 -5.66 -5.07
C LEU A 55 13.53 -7.17 -5.41
N GLY A 56 13.85 -7.53 -6.66
CA GLY A 56 13.83 -8.90 -7.16
C GLY A 56 12.44 -9.32 -7.65
N PRO A 57 12.28 -10.59 -8.08
CA PRO A 57 11.03 -11.06 -8.64
C PRO A 57 9.89 -10.97 -7.62
N PHE A 58 8.68 -10.78 -8.14
CA PHE A 58 7.50 -10.73 -7.31
C PHE A 58 7.22 -12.10 -6.69
N GLU A 59 7.16 -12.13 -5.36
CA GLU A 59 6.70 -13.26 -4.56
C GLU A 59 5.62 -12.77 -3.60
N MET A 60 4.46 -13.41 -3.58
CA MET A 60 3.32 -12.95 -2.78
C MET A 60 3.66 -12.84 -1.28
N GLY A 61 4.39 -13.82 -0.73
CA GLY A 61 4.82 -13.81 0.67
C GLY A 61 5.78 -12.67 0.99
N ARG A 62 6.75 -12.40 0.11
CA ARG A 62 7.70 -11.29 0.26
C ARG A 62 7.01 -9.94 0.14
N ALA A 63 6.10 -9.80 -0.82
CA ALA A 63 5.30 -8.60 -0.99
C ALA A 63 4.43 -8.32 0.25
N ALA A 64 3.75 -9.35 0.78
CA ALA A 64 2.96 -9.23 2.00
C ALA A 64 3.82 -8.85 3.21
N ALA A 65 5.00 -9.45 3.37
CA ALA A 65 5.93 -9.13 4.45
C ALA A 65 6.42 -7.67 4.37
N ALA A 66 6.79 -7.20 3.18
CA ALA A 66 7.25 -5.83 2.95
C ALA A 66 6.13 -4.80 3.21
N VAL A 67 4.89 -5.10 2.81
CA VAL A 67 3.73 -4.26 3.14
C VAL A 67 3.45 -4.24 4.64
N ALA A 68 3.53 -5.39 5.32
CA ALA A 68 3.34 -5.46 6.76
C ALA A 68 4.41 -4.66 7.53
N GLU A 69 5.66 -4.70 7.06
CA GLU A 69 6.76 -3.87 7.60
C GLU A 69 6.51 -2.38 7.36
N LEU A 70 6.00 -2.01 6.18
CA LEU A 70 5.59 -0.64 5.89
C LEU A 70 4.52 -0.15 6.86
N ILE A 71 3.48 -0.95 7.10
CA ILE A 71 2.38 -0.60 8.03
C ILE A 71 2.94 -0.40 9.44
N ARG A 72 3.75 -1.35 9.93
CA ARG A 72 4.35 -1.25 11.27
C ARG A 72 5.24 -0.01 11.43
N SER A 73 6.05 0.30 10.43
CA SER A 73 7.00 1.41 10.49
C SER A 73 6.35 2.78 10.32
N ARG A 74 5.24 2.89 9.59
CA ARG A 74 4.63 4.18 9.24
C ARG A 74 3.38 4.50 10.04
N VAL A 75 2.56 3.51 10.38
CA VAL A 75 1.25 3.72 11.02
C VAL A 75 1.27 3.40 12.51
N GLY A 76 2.24 2.61 12.98
CA GLY A 76 2.32 2.21 14.39
C GLY A 76 1.16 1.29 14.78
N SER A 77 0.59 1.48 15.98
CA SER A 77 -0.52 0.68 16.54
C SER A 77 -1.92 1.17 16.14
N CYS A 78 -2.01 2.23 15.32
CA CYS A 78 -3.28 2.76 14.87
C CYS A 78 -3.92 1.87 13.79
N ARG A 79 -5.27 1.78 13.78
CA ARG A 79 -6.01 0.99 12.80
C ARG A 79 -5.67 1.46 11.38
N THR A 80 -5.29 0.51 10.52
CA THR A 80 -4.96 0.76 9.10
C THR A 80 -5.96 0.03 8.22
N HIS A 81 -6.44 0.70 7.17
CA HIS A 81 -7.24 0.07 6.12
C HIS A 81 -6.32 -0.35 4.97
N VAL A 82 -6.48 -1.56 4.45
CA VAL A 82 -5.77 -2.01 3.26
C VAL A 82 -6.77 -2.18 2.12
N VAL A 83 -6.53 -1.49 1.01
CA VAL A 83 -7.35 -1.53 -0.20
C VAL A 83 -6.49 -2.08 -1.33
N GLY A 84 -6.92 -3.17 -1.95
CA GLY A 84 -6.24 -3.75 -3.10
C GLY A 84 -7.21 -3.93 -4.26
N TRP A 85 -6.73 -3.70 -5.48
CA TRP A 85 -7.44 -4.13 -6.68
C TRP A 85 -6.67 -5.27 -7.32
N CYS A 86 -7.31 -6.43 -7.42
CA CYS A 86 -6.73 -7.63 -8.00
C CYS A 86 -7.55 -8.04 -9.20
N GLN A 87 -6.89 -8.51 -10.26
CA GLN A 87 -7.54 -9.16 -11.39
C GLN A 87 -8.17 -10.52 -10.99
N TRP A 88 -8.02 -10.94 -9.73
CA TRP A 88 -8.72 -12.06 -9.11
C TRP A 88 -9.05 -11.70 -7.64
N THR A 89 -10.32 -11.39 -7.36
CA THR A 89 -10.91 -11.09 -6.02
C THR A 89 -10.41 -9.85 -5.26
N ALA A 90 -11.34 -8.95 -4.92
CA ALA A 90 -11.12 -7.84 -4.00
C ALA A 90 -11.08 -8.35 -2.55
N VAL A 91 -9.98 -8.12 -1.83
CA VAL A 91 -9.89 -8.36 -0.38
C VAL A 91 -10.01 -7.01 0.33
N THR A 92 -11.09 -6.82 1.10
CA THR A 92 -11.19 -5.78 2.12
C THR A 92 -10.89 -6.43 3.47
N ALA A 93 -9.67 -6.24 3.98
CA ALA A 93 -9.32 -6.74 5.31
C ALA A 93 -9.78 -5.74 6.38
N HIS A 94 -10.74 -6.13 7.21
CA HIS A 94 -11.16 -5.36 8.39
C HIS A 94 -10.56 -5.99 9.65
N GLY A 95 -9.41 -5.48 10.11
CA GLY A 95 -8.83 -5.86 11.39
C GLY A 95 -9.49 -5.12 12.55
N ARG A 96 -10.15 -5.85 13.46
CA ARG A 96 -10.44 -5.39 14.83
C ARG A 96 -9.48 -6.16 15.75
N THR A 97 -8.68 -5.43 16.53
CA THR A 97 -8.15 -5.90 17.81
C THR A 97 -8.97 -5.25 18.90
#